data_AF-A0A0C9VI87-F1
#
_entry.id   AF-A0A0C9VI87-F1
#
_cell.length_a   1.000
_cell.length_b   1.000
_cell.length_c   1.000
_cell.angle_alpha   90.00
_cell.angle_beta   90.00
_cell.angle_gamma   90.00
#
_symmetry.space_group_name_H-M   'P 1'
#
loop_
_entity.id
_entity.type
_entity.pdbx_description
1 polymer ?
#
loop_
_entity_poly.entity_id
_entity_poly.type
_entity_poly.pdbx_seq_one_letter_code
_entity_poly.pdbx_strand_id
1 'polypeptide(L)'
;RIWCLIIGEIAKFGVKTTELDDGLEVHGQDQSTLKEGVSVHCYDDHRVAMAFSVLATRIKGSVIEKKRCVEKTWPGWWDDLHNKIVISVEGVDLEKASGSGSQTTHDPAASVFLIGMRGAGKSHIARLAGETLDWEVVDADSVFAQKIEVIDEKIKEIPKSPDFGGASVTIPLKLDIVPLLDGVSPAAKLIGAVNTIVVRTAEDGTRTLHGDNTDWMGVAACIKERLSRCTKSLVIGGGGTSRAAIYALHNLGATTIYLYNRTRSTAENLAKHFPSDYNIILVDSLETFPSGAPSAIVSTVPATAISPEPVTDKMHITPVLLGSKSGGIIVDMAYRLAPTPLIRLARSVSHPEWRATEGIGGLLEQGYRQFRAWTTMKAPQGIIRRMVREKYH
;
A
#
# COMPACT_ATOMS: atom_id res chain seq x y z
N ARG A 1 -8.16 -23.05 -3.57
CA ARG A 1 -7.35 -22.41 -4.65
C ARG A 1 -6.04 -23.15 -4.92
N ILE A 2 -5.21 -23.48 -3.92
CA ILE A 2 -3.99 -24.27 -4.16
C ILE A 2 -4.29 -25.73 -4.55
N TRP A 3 -5.38 -26.30 -4.01
CA TRP A 3 -5.83 -27.66 -4.33
C TRP A 3 -6.14 -27.86 -5.81
N CYS A 4 -6.89 -26.94 -6.44
CA CYS A 4 -7.14 -26.95 -7.88
C CYS A 4 -5.85 -26.97 -8.74
N LEU A 5 -4.79 -26.26 -8.33
CA LEU A 5 -3.49 -26.29 -9.03
C LEU A 5 -2.79 -27.64 -8.86
N ILE A 6 -2.76 -28.17 -7.64
CA ILE A 6 -2.15 -29.48 -7.34
C ILE A 6 -2.90 -30.60 -8.08
N ILE A 7 -4.23 -30.54 -8.12
CA ILE A 7 -5.08 -31.47 -8.88
C ILE A 7 -4.71 -31.47 -10.37
N GLY A 8 -4.48 -30.29 -10.95
CA GLY A 8 -4.02 -30.16 -12.34
C GLY A 8 -2.67 -30.84 -12.58
N GLU A 9 -1.71 -30.68 -11.68
CA GLU A 9 -0.39 -31.31 -11.80
C GLU A 9 -0.46 -32.84 -11.56
N ILE A 10 -1.27 -33.31 -10.61
CA ILE A 10 -1.51 -34.75 -10.37
C ILE A 10 -2.18 -35.39 -11.61
N ALA A 11 -3.11 -34.69 -12.25
CA ALA A 11 -3.78 -35.17 -13.45
C ALA A 11 -2.84 -35.35 -14.66
N LYS A 12 -1.72 -34.60 -14.73
CA LYS A 12 -0.70 -34.80 -15.78
C LYS A 12 -0.07 -36.18 -15.72
N PHE A 13 0.05 -36.77 -14.54
CA PHE A 13 0.49 -38.15 -14.34
C PHE A 13 -0.60 -39.19 -14.67
N GLY A 14 -1.79 -38.73 -15.07
CA GLY A 14 -2.95 -39.59 -15.33
C GLY A 14 -3.71 -39.99 -14.08
N VAL A 15 -3.42 -39.38 -12.92
CA VAL A 15 -4.03 -39.76 -11.63
C VAL A 15 -5.33 -39.01 -11.39
N LYS A 16 -6.38 -39.75 -11.04
CA LYS A 16 -7.69 -39.18 -10.70
C LYS A 16 -7.69 -38.61 -9.29
N THR A 17 -8.30 -37.44 -9.11
CA THR A 17 -8.44 -36.76 -7.82
C THR A 17 -9.84 -36.20 -7.64
N THR A 18 -10.27 -36.06 -6.39
CA THR A 18 -11.51 -35.37 -6.00
C THR A 18 -11.14 -34.16 -5.15
N GLU A 19 -11.66 -32.97 -5.46
CA GLU A 19 -11.51 -31.78 -4.60
C GLU A 19 -12.51 -31.87 -3.43
N LEU A 20 -12.04 -31.61 -2.21
CA LEU A 20 -12.84 -31.52 -1.00
C LEU A 20 -12.78 -30.07 -0.47
N ASP A 21 -13.70 -29.70 0.42
CA ASP A 21 -13.79 -28.34 0.97
C ASP A 21 -12.51 -27.90 1.71
N ASP A 22 -11.81 -28.84 2.36
CA ASP A 22 -10.58 -28.60 3.11
C ASP A 22 -9.35 -29.39 2.60
N GLY A 23 -9.48 -30.10 1.47
CA GLY A 23 -8.42 -30.99 1.01
C GLY A 23 -8.60 -31.55 -0.41
N LEU A 24 -7.89 -32.64 -0.69
CA LEU A 24 -8.08 -33.43 -1.89
C LEU A 24 -7.99 -34.92 -1.56
N GLU A 25 -8.71 -35.72 -2.31
CA GLU A 25 -8.62 -37.17 -2.30
C GLU A 25 -7.87 -37.62 -3.56
N VAL A 26 -6.84 -38.45 -3.39
CA VAL A 26 -6.09 -39.06 -4.50
C VAL A 26 -6.53 -40.50 -4.66
N HIS A 27 -7.01 -40.85 -5.86
CA HIS A 27 -7.41 -42.21 -6.17
C HIS A 27 -6.16 -43.01 -6.56
N GLY A 28 -5.78 -43.97 -5.73
CA GLY A 28 -4.65 -44.87 -6.02
C GLY A 28 -4.90 -45.65 -7.31
N GLN A 29 -3.86 -45.76 -8.14
CA GLN A 29 -3.91 -46.50 -9.40
C GLN A 29 -2.59 -47.22 -9.66
N ASP A 30 -2.64 -48.23 -10.54
CA ASP A 30 -1.47 -49.03 -10.86
C ASP A 30 -0.37 -48.19 -11.53
N GLN A 31 0.89 -48.40 -11.14
CA GLN A 31 2.01 -47.63 -11.63
C GLN A 31 2.16 -47.69 -13.16
N SER A 32 1.80 -48.82 -13.80
CA SER A 32 1.87 -48.98 -15.25
C SER A 32 0.90 -48.08 -16.02
N THR A 33 -0.08 -47.49 -15.32
CA THR A 33 -1.07 -46.58 -15.91
C THR A 33 -0.65 -45.10 -15.85
N LEU A 34 0.47 -44.81 -15.18
CA LEU A 34 0.98 -43.45 -15.02
C LEU A 34 1.65 -42.96 -16.31
N LYS A 35 1.44 -41.68 -16.62
CA LYS A 35 2.09 -41.02 -17.76
C LYS A 35 3.55 -40.69 -17.41
N GLU A 36 4.47 -41.13 -18.26
CA GLU A 36 5.89 -40.78 -18.20
C GLU A 36 6.18 -39.45 -18.92
N GLY A 37 7.36 -38.87 -18.72
CA GLY A 37 7.77 -37.64 -19.42
C GLY A 37 7.04 -36.37 -18.95
N VAL A 38 6.49 -36.38 -17.73
CA VAL A 38 5.61 -35.32 -17.24
C VAL A 38 6.40 -34.16 -16.66
N SER A 39 6.09 -32.95 -17.10
CA SER A 39 6.64 -31.72 -16.55
C SER A 39 5.69 -31.10 -15.51
N VAL A 40 6.21 -30.85 -14.30
CA VAL A 40 5.47 -30.33 -13.15
C VAL A 40 5.78 -28.85 -12.94
N HIS A 41 4.76 -28.01 -13.02
CA HIS A 41 4.88 -26.60 -12.66
C HIS A 41 4.66 -26.44 -11.15
N CYS A 42 5.67 -25.95 -10.42
CA CYS A 42 5.59 -25.82 -8.97
C CYS A 42 4.96 -24.53 -8.46
N TYR A 43 4.50 -23.62 -9.33
CA TYR A 43 3.84 -22.35 -8.98
C TYR A 43 4.59 -21.50 -7.95
N ASP A 44 5.93 -21.52 -7.98
CA ASP A 44 6.80 -20.83 -7.02
C ASP A 44 6.64 -21.32 -5.55
N ASP A 45 6.07 -22.50 -5.32
CA ASP A 45 5.93 -23.15 -4.01
C ASP A 45 6.92 -24.32 -3.84
N HIS A 46 7.80 -24.20 -2.85
CA HIS A 46 8.81 -25.20 -2.52
C HIS A 46 8.21 -26.55 -2.10
N ARG A 47 7.09 -26.55 -1.37
CA ARG A 47 6.46 -27.78 -0.85
C ARG A 47 5.89 -28.62 -1.98
N VAL A 48 5.34 -27.96 -3.00
CA VAL A 48 4.85 -28.62 -4.23
C VAL A 48 6.02 -29.31 -4.94
N ALA A 49 7.14 -28.61 -5.12
CA ALA A 49 8.33 -29.18 -5.74
C ALA A 49 8.84 -30.43 -4.99
N MET A 50 8.90 -30.38 -3.66
CA MET A 50 9.34 -31.51 -2.84
C MET A 50 8.36 -32.69 -2.91
N ALA A 51 7.06 -32.45 -2.82
CA ALA A 51 6.05 -33.52 -2.91
C ALA A 51 6.09 -34.24 -4.27
N PHE A 52 6.18 -33.49 -5.36
CA PHE A 52 6.27 -34.08 -6.70
C PHE A 52 7.64 -34.68 -7.00
N SER A 53 8.72 -34.25 -6.35
CA SER A 53 10.03 -34.93 -6.46
C SER A 53 9.97 -36.37 -5.96
N VAL A 54 9.17 -36.65 -4.92
CA VAL A 54 8.94 -38.00 -4.41
C VAL A 54 8.14 -38.83 -5.42
N LEU A 55 7.07 -38.28 -5.99
CA LEU A 55 6.28 -38.98 -7.00
C LEU A 55 7.10 -39.26 -8.28
N ALA A 56 7.90 -38.29 -8.71
CA ALA A 56 8.80 -38.37 -9.86
C ALA A 56 9.82 -39.52 -9.74
N THR A 57 10.19 -39.93 -8.52
CA THR A 57 11.08 -41.09 -8.32
C THR A 57 10.56 -42.40 -8.91
N ARG A 58 9.24 -42.50 -9.12
CA ARG A 58 8.57 -43.69 -9.66
C ARG A 58 8.16 -43.56 -11.12
N ILE A 59 8.34 -42.38 -11.73
CA ILE A 59 7.79 -42.05 -13.05
C ILE A 59 8.92 -41.48 -13.91
N LYS A 60 9.33 -42.26 -14.92
CA LYS A 60 10.48 -41.92 -15.76
C LYS A 60 10.25 -40.63 -16.54
N GLY A 61 11.32 -39.85 -16.72
CA GLY A 61 11.30 -38.61 -17.50
C GLY A 61 10.51 -37.46 -16.86
N SER A 62 10.17 -37.57 -15.56
CA SER A 62 9.49 -36.48 -14.87
C SER A 62 10.42 -35.29 -14.66
N VAL A 63 9.96 -34.08 -14.99
CA VAL A 63 10.72 -32.85 -14.82
C VAL A 63 10.05 -31.95 -13.80
N ILE A 64 10.81 -31.53 -12.78
CA ILE A 64 10.36 -30.53 -11.81
C ILE A 64 10.81 -29.15 -12.30
N GLU A 65 9.87 -28.33 -12.74
CA GLU A 65 10.18 -27.05 -13.35
C GLU A 65 10.55 -25.95 -12.34
N LYS A 66 11.11 -24.86 -12.89
CA LYS A 66 11.53 -23.67 -12.16
C LYS A 66 12.55 -23.98 -11.06
N LYS A 67 13.82 -23.99 -11.45
CA LYS A 67 15.00 -24.17 -10.57
C LYS A 67 14.88 -23.46 -9.21
N ARG A 68 14.32 -22.24 -9.18
CA ARG A 68 14.11 -21.46 -7.96
C ARG A 68 13.29 -22.18 -6.88
N CYS A 69 12.34 -23.03 -7.26
CA CYS A 69 11.51 -23.79 -6.32
C CYS A 69 12.31 -24.82 -5.52
N VAL A 70 13.47 -25.24 -6.01
CA VAL A 70 14.30 -26.30 -5.41
C VAL A 70 15.64 -25.79 -4.91
N GLU A 71 15.94 -24.49 -5.09
CA GLU A 71 17.22 -23.87 -4.70
C GLU A 71 17.60 -24.13 -3.24
N LYS A 72 16.62 -24.11 -2.33
CA LYS A 72 16.87 -24.31 -0.88
C LYS A 72 17.26 -25.73 -0.50
N THR A 73 16.92 -26.72 -1.32
CA THR A 73 17.23 -28.14 -1.10
C THR A 73 18.27 -28.67 -2.06
N TRP A 74 18.79 -27.81 -2.96
CA TRP A 74 19.84 -28.16 -3.90
C TRP A 74 21.25 -27.96 -3.29
N PRO A 75 22.20 -28.88 -3.53
CA PRO A 75 22.02 -30.19 -4.17
C PRO A 75 21.54 -31.27 -3.19
N GLY A 76 21.58 -31.02 -1.87
CA GLY A 76 21.52 -32.06 -0.83
C GLY A 76 20.35 -33.05 -0.93
N TRP A 77 19.11 -32.59 -1.18
CA TRP A 77 17.97 -33.51 -1.35
C TRP A 77 18.13 -34.40 -2.58
N TRP A 78 18.63 -33.83 -3.68
CA TRP A 78 18.80 -34.51 -4.96
C TRP A 78 19.99 -35.48 -4.92
N ASP A 79 21.07 -35.08 -4.23
CA ASP A 79 22.19 -35.96 -3.90
C ASP A 79 21.73 -37.13 -3.04
N ASP A 80 20.80 -36.93 -2.10
CA ASP A 80 20.21 -38.01 -1.31
C ASP A 80 19.37 -38.96 -2.17
N LEU A 81 18.54 -38.44 -3.09
CA LEU A 81 17.81 -39.27 -4.05
C LEU A 81 18.76 -40.08 -4.94
N HIS A 82 19.87 -39.49 -5.37
CA HIS A 82 20.85 -40.15 -6.22
C HIS A 82 21.69 -41.18 -5.47
N ASN A 83 22.31 -40.79 -4.36
CA ASN A 83 23.29 -41.60 -3.66
C ASN A 83 22.65 -42.65 -2.74
N LYS A 84 21.49 -42.35 -2.13
CA LYS A 84 20.84 -43.25 -1.17
C LYS A 84 19.72 -44.07 -1.80
N ILE A 85 18.98 -43.49 -2.74
CA ILE A 85 17.83 -44.16 -3.39
C ILE A 85 18.19 -44.67 -4.80
N VAL A 86 19.39 -44.34 -5.30
CA VAL A 86 19.94 -44.84 -6.59
C VAL A 86 19.06 -44.42 -7.77
N ILE A 87 18.55 -43.18 -7.73
CA ILE A 87 17.75 -42.59 -8.81
C ILE A 87 18.64 -41.66 -9.64
N SER A 88 18.56 -41.74 -10.96
CA SER A 88 19.25 -40.78 -11.83
C SER A 88 18.57 -39.43 -11.75
N VAL A 89 19.29 -38.40 -11.29
CA VAL A 89 18.82 -37.02 -11.23
C VAL A 89 19.81 -36.16 -12.02
N GLU A 90 19.30 -35.37 -12.96
CA GLU A 90 20.10 -34.45 -13.74
C GLU A 90 19.40 -33.09 -13.86
N GLY A 91 20.19 -32.04 -14.03
CA GLY A 91 19.65 -30.73 -14.41
C GLY A 91 19.27 -30.77 -15.88
N VAL A 92 17.99 -30.60 -16.18
CA VAL A 92 17.50 -30.54 -17.56
C VAL A 92 17.34 -29.07 -17.94
N ASP A 93 18.09 -28.62 -18.94
CA ASP A 93 17.73 -27.42 -19.68
C ASP A 93 16.51 -27.78 -20.53
N LEU A 94 15.34 -27.32 -20.11
CA LEU A 94 14.14 -27.47 -20.90
C LEU A 94 14.41 -26.80 -22.25
N GLU A 95 14.55 -27.60 -23.31
CA GLU A 95 14.45 -27.07 -24.67
C GLU A 95 13.19 -26.23 -24.69
N LYS A 96 13.30 -24.97 -25.13
CA LYS A 96 12.14 -24.09 -25.33
C LYS A 96 11.09 -24.97 -25.98
N ALA A 97 10.01 -25.23 -25.24
CA ALA A 97 8.92 -26.05 -25.74
C ALA A 97 8.73 -25.64 -27.18
N SER A 98 8.87 -26.60 -28.09
CA SER A 98 8.45 -26.44 -29.47
C SER A 98 6.96 -26.15 -29.38
N GLY A 99 6.61 -24.88 -29.14
CA GLY A 99 5.38 -24.33 -29.62
C GLY A 99 5.33 -24.79 -31.06
N SER A 100 4.21 -25.40 -31.44
CA SER A 100 3.82 -25.50 -32.82
C SER A 100 4.04 -24.12 -33.43
N GLY A 101 5.23 -23.94 -34.01
CA GLY A 101 5.67 -22.73 -34.65
C GLY A 101 4.95 -22.70 -35.97
N SER A 102 3.65 -22.42 -35.92
CA SER A 102 3.13 -21.45 -36.85
C SER A 102 4.13 -20.30 -36.79
N GLN A 103 4.91 -20.09 -37.85
CA GLN A 103 5.51 -18.79 -38.10
C GLN A 103 4.32 -17.84 -38.24
N THR A 104 3.82 -17.38 -37.10
CA THR A 104 2.88 -16.28 -37.06
C THR A 104 3.72 -15.07 -37.43
N THR A 105 3.64 -14.69 -38.70
CA THR A 105 3.95 -13.33 -39.14
C THR A 105 3.06 -12.41 -38.31
N HIS A 106 3.62 -11.83 -37.25
CA HIS A 106 2.93 -10.82 -36.47
C HIS A 106 3.19 -9.47 -37.12
N ASP A 107 2.12 -8.71 -37.32
CA ASP A 107 2.21 -7.33 -37.76
C ASP A 107 3.08 -6.55 -36.73
N PRO A 108 4.13 -5.84 -37.15
CA PRO A 108 4.91 -4.97 -36.26
C PRO A 108 4.06 -3.90 -35.55
N ALA A 109 2.89 -3.58 -36.08
CA ALA A 109 1.91 -2.67 -35.47
C ALA A 109 0.92 -3.38 -34.51
N ALA A 110 1.03 -4.71 -34.32
CA ALA A 110 0.12 -5.45 -33.47
C ALA A 110 0.25 -5.08 -31.98
N SER A 111 -0.88 -4.82 -31.33
CA SER A 111 -0.93 -4.57 -29.89
C SER A 111 -0.89 -5.89 -29.10
N VAL A 112 -0.22 -5.87 -27.95
CA VAL A 112 -0.14 -7.00 -27.01
C VAL A 112 -0.99 -6.71 -25.77
N PHE A 113 -1.87 -7.65 -25.41
CA PHE A 113 -2.72 -7.55 -24.22
C PHE A 113 -2.19 -8.44 -23.08
N LEU A 114 -1.98 -7.86 -21.90
CA LEU A 114 -1.53 -8.58 -20.70
C LEU A 114 -2.67 -8.67 -19.66
N ILE A 115 -3.39 -9.80 -19.65
CA ILE A 115 -4.59 -10.01 -18.82
C ILE A 115 -4.29 -11.00 -17.68
N GLY A 116 -4.86 -10.78 -16.50
CA GLY A 116 -4.77 -11.70 -15.36
C GLY A 116 -5.11 -11.06 -14.02
N MET A 117 -5.05 -11.84 -12.93
CA MET A 117 -5.49 -11.40 -11.60
C MET A 117 -4.74 -10.15 -11.08
N ARG A 118 -5.45 -9.28 -10.33
CA ARG A 118 -4.87 -8.10 -9.69
C ARG A 118 -3.71 -8.49 -8.76
N GLY A 119 -2.60 -7.76 -8.82
CA GLY A 119 -1.41 -8.02 -8.00
C GLY A 119 -0.40 -9.02 -8.59
N ALA A 120 -0.70 -9.70 -9.70
CA ALA A 120 0.21 -10.66 -10.34
C ALA A 120 1.40 -10.03 -11.10
N GLY A 121 1.76 -8.78 -10.84
CA GLY A 121 2.93 -8.12 -11.45
C GLY A 121 2.80 -7.68 -12.92
N LYS A 122 1.67 -7.94 -13.59
CA LYS A 122 1.45 -7.61 -15.02
C LYS A 122 1.76 -6.16 -15.40
N SER A 123 1.24 -5.18 -14.66
CA SER A 123 1.52 -3.75 -14.93
C SER A 123 3.00 -3.39 -14.76
N HIS A 124 3.74 -4.13 -13.93
CA HIS A 124 5.18 -3.93 -13.78
C HIS A 124 5.94 -4.49 -15.01
N ILE A 125 5.60 -5.71 -15.44
CA ILE A 125 6.17 -6.32 -16.65
C ILE A 125 5.83 -5.50 -17.91
N ALA A 126 4.58 -5.02 -18.01
CA ALA A 126 4.13 -4.19 -19.14
C ALA A 126 4.97 -2.91 -19.29
N ARG A 127 5.23 -2.20 -18.20
CA ARG A 127 6.07 -0.99 -18.20
C ARG A 127 7.51 -1.29 -18.59
N LEU A 128 8.09 -2.33 -17.97
CA LEU A 128 9.46 -2.73 -18.29
C LEU A 128 9.61 -3.10 -19.77
N ALA A 129 8.66 -3.87 -20.31
CA ALA A 129 8.66 -4.26 -21.72
C ALA A 129 8.45 -3.04 -22.64
N GLY A 130 7.51 -2.16 -22.31
CA GLY A 130 7.26 -0.94 -23.09
C GLY A 130 8.46 0.01 -23.14
N GLU A 131 9.11 0.24 -22.00
CA GLU A 131 10.34 1.03 -21.93
C GLU A 131 11.49 0.41 -22.75
N THR A 132 11.60 -0.93 -22.72
CA THR A 132 12.67 -1.64 -23.41
C THR A 132 12.44 -1.71 -24.92
N LEU A 133 11.18 -1.80 -25.36
CA LEU A 133 10.79 -1.99 -26.75
C LEU A 133 10.34 -0.69 -27.45
N ASP A 134 10.33 0.43 -26.74
CA ASP A 134 9.78 1.72 -27.18
C ASP A 134 8.32 1.63 -27.61
N TRP A 135 7.52 0.88 -26.84
CA TRP A 135 6.10 0.65 -27.10
C TRP A 135 5.23 1.45 -26.14
N GLU A 136 4.14 2.01 -26.65
CA GLU A 136 3.13 2.67 -25.81
C GLU A 136 2.47 1.65 -24.87
N VAL A 137 2.54 1.91 -23.57
CA VAL A 137 1.91 1.06 -22.55
C VAL A 137 0.62 1.69 -22.08
N VAL A 138 -0.48 1.06 -22.47
CA VAL A 138 -1.82 1.44 -22.02
C VAL A 138 -2.26 0.48 -20.91
N ASP A 139 -2.23 0.96 -19.66
CA ASP A 139 -2.75 0.19 -18.52
C ASP A 139 -4.27 0.35 -18.46
N ALA A 140 -4.99 -0.75 -18.69
CA ALA A 140 -6.44 -0.74 -18.75
C ALA A 140 -7.08 -0.25 -17.43
N ASP A 141 -6.54 -0.62 -16.25
CA ASP A 141 -7.05 -0.10 -14.97
C ASP A 141 -6.85 1.42 -14.85
N SER A 142 -5.77 1.95 -15.43
CA SER A 142 -5.46 3.38 -15.45
C SER A 142 -6.32 4.14 -16.45
N VAL A 143 -6.53 3.58 -17.65
CA VAL A 143 -7.45 4.13 -18.65
C VAL A 143 -8.89 4.01 -18.20
N PHE A 144 -9.27 2.90 -17.55
CA PHE A 144 -10.56 2.77 -16.91
C PHE A 144 -10.67 3.76 -15.75
N ALA A 145 -9.67 3.94 -14.88
CA ALA A 145 -9.74 4.97 -13.85
C ALA A 145 -9.82 6.40 -14.40
N GLN A 146 -9.24 6.67 -15.59
CA GLN A 146 -9.32 7.96 -16.26
C GLN A 146 -10.63 8.16 -17.06
N LYS A 147 -11.16 7.11 -17.69
CA LYS A 147 -12.43 7.13 -18.44
C LYS A 147 -13.65 6.95 -17.52
N ILE A 148 -13.47 6.23 -16.42
CA ILE A 148 -14.38 6.07 -15.31
C ILE A 148 -13.98 7.15 -14.30
N GLU A 149 -14.22 8.42 -14.65
CA GLU A 149 -14.31 9.55 -13.72
C GLU A 149 -15.55 9.44 -12.80
N VAL A 150 -16.07 8.22 -12.62
CA VAL A 150 -17.35 7.94 -12.00
C VAL A 150 -17.09 6.96 -10.89
N ILE A 151 -17.25 7.42 -9.64
CA ILE A 151 -17.59 6.53 -8.53
C ILE A 151 -18.59 5.52 -9.09
N ASP A 152 -18.19 4.25 -9.23
CA ASP A 152 -19.07 3.18 -9.72
C ASP A 152 -20.45 3.41 -9.11
N GLU A 153 -21.51 3.52 -9.90
CA GLU A 153 -22.85 3.78 -9.37
C GLU A 153 -23.16 2.76 -8.25
N LYS A 154 -22.59 1.56 -8.33
CA LYS A 154 -22.65 0.55 -7.27
C LYS A 154 -22.04 0.98 -5.93
N ILE A 155 -20.95 1.77 -5.92
CA ILE A 155 -20.40 2.34 -4.68
C ILE A 155 -21.37 3.35 -4.07
N LYS A 156 -22.17 4.05 -4.88
CA LYS A 156 -23.25 4.93 -4.38
C LYS A 156 -24.43 4.14 -3.80
N GLU A 157 -24.62 2.89 -4.24
CA GLU A 157 -25.65 2.00 -3.71
C GLU A 157 -25.23 1.31 -2.40
N ILE A 158 -23.93 1.07 -2.16
CA ILE A 158 -23.45 0.38 -0.94
C ILE A 158 -23.96 1.06 0.35
N PRO A 159 -23.87 2.40 0.51
CA PRO A 159 -24.38 3.07 1.70
C PRO A 159 -25.90 2.98 1.89
N LYS A 160 -26.66 2.71 0.82
CA LYS A 160 -28.12 2.53 0.89
C LYS A 160 -28.53 1.17 1.45
N SER A 161 -27.62 0.20 1.49
CA SER A 161 -27.89 -1.11 2.08
C SER A 161 -28.28 -0.99 3.58
N PRO A 162 -29.32 -1.70 4.05
CA PRO A 162 -29.67 -1.76 5.48
C PRO A 162 -28.51 -2.30 6.34
N ASP A 163 -27.65 -3.14 5.76
CA ASP A 163 -26.53 -3.78 6.46
C ASP A 163 -25.26 -2.92 6.51
N PHE A 164 -25.28 -1.74 5.89
CA PHE A 164 -24.12 -0.85 5.89
C PHE A 164 -23.89 -0.22 7.27
N GLY A 165 -22.72 -0.47 7.86
CA GLY A 165 -22.35 0.04 9.20
C GLY A 165 -21.43 1.28 9.19
N GLY A 166 -20.91 1.67 8.02
CA GLY A 166 -19.91 2.73 7.88
C GLY A 166 -18.71 2.29 7.02
N ALA A 167 -17.84 3.23 6.66
CA ALA A 167 -16.67 2.93 5.82
C ALA A 167 -15.52 3.92 6.03
N SER A 168 -14.28 3.45 5.86
CA SER A 168 -13.14 4.32 5.58
C SER A 168 -13.11 4.67 4.10
N VAL A 169 -12.78 5.92 3.78
CA VAL A 169 -12.62 6.42 2.41
C VAL A 169 -11.18 6.88 2.22
N THR A 170 -10.56 6.46 1.12
CA THR A 170 -9.18 6.81 0.76
C THR A 170 -9.10 7.34 -0.66
N ILE A 171 -7.92 7.80 -1.08
CA ILE A 171 -7.65 8.29 -2.43
C ILE A 171 -8.11 7.26 -3.48
N PRO A 172 -8.79 7.68 -4.56
CA PRO A 172 -9.12 9.08 -4.93
C PRO A 172 -10.45 9.61 -4.33
N LEU A 173 -11.24 8.78 -3.67
CA LEU A 173 -12.67 9.01 -3.40
C LEU A 173 -13.00 10.01 -2.27
N LYS A 174 -12.00 10.61 -1.60
CA LYS A 174 -12.24 11.44 -0.41
C LYS A 174 -13.06 12.71 -0.67
N LEU A 175 -13.06 13.21 -1.90
CA LEU A 175 -13.83 14.37 -2.32
C LEU A 175 -15.16 13.93 -2.93
N ASP A 176 -15.11 12.94 -3.81
CA ASP A 176 -16.26 12.51 -4.62
C ASP A 176 -17.36 11.84 -3.78
N ILE A 177 -17.04 11.34 -2.59
CA ILE A 177 -18.02 10.78 -1.66
C ILE A 177 -18.92 11.85 -1.02
N VAL A 178 -18.46 13.11 -0.92
CA VAL A 178 -19.15 14.17 -0.15
C VAL A 178 -20.59 14.42 -0.64
N PRO A 179 -20.89 14.51 -1.96
CA PRO A 179 -22.25 14.69 -2.45
C PRO A 179 -23.21 13.53 -2.15
N LEU A 180 -22.70 12.37 -1.70
CA LEU A 180 -23.49 11.18 -1.40
C LEU A 180 -23.87 11.07 0.09
N LEU A 181 -23.51 12.07 0.89
CA LEU A 181 -23.70 12.08 2.34
C LEU A 181 -24.78 13.09 2.72
N ASP A 182 -25.61 12.73 3.70
CA ASP A 182 -26.66 13.61 4.23
C ASP A 182 -26.07 14.77 5.05
N GLY A 183 -24.86 14.61 5.58
CA GLY A 183 -24.15 15.69 6.23
C GLY A 183 -22.66 15.43 6.38
N VAL A 184 -21.91 16.50 6.61
CA VAL A 184 -20.46 16.44 6.87
C VAL A 184 -20.13 17.21 8.14
N SER A 185 -19.15 16.72 8.89
CA SER A 185 -18.66 17.41 10.08
C SER A 185 -18.05 18.77 9.73
N PRO A 186 -18.01 19.74 10.67
CA PRO A 186 -17.33 21.02 10.44
C PRO A 186 -15.87 20.84 10.03
N ALA A 187 -15.19 19.85 10.61
CA ALA A 187 -13.82 19.50 10.26
C ALA A 187 -13.70 19.01 8.81
N ALA A 188 -14.53 18.04 8.41
CA ALA A 188 -14.52 17.51 7.05
C ALA A 188 -14.89 18.57 6.01
N LYS A 189 -15.83 19.46 6.33
CA LYS A 189 -16.23 20.58 5.49
C LYS A 189 -15.07 21.57 5.26
N LEU A 190 -14.38 21.96 6.33
CA LEU A 190 -13.26 22.89 6.23
C LEU A 190 -12.03 22.25 5.58
N ILE A 191 -11.75 20.97 5.87
CA ILE A 191 -10.68 20.22 5.20
C ILE A 191 -11.02 19.99 3.71
N GLY A 192 -12.31 19.90 3.37
CA GLY A 192 -12.77 19.61 2.00
C GLY A 192 -12.57 18.15 1.59
N ALA A 193 -12.55 17.22 2.56
CA ALA A 193 -12.36 15.80 2.30
C ALA A 193 -12.95 14.94 3.43
N VAL A 194 -13.58 13.83 3.07
CA VAL A 194 -14.12 12.81 3.98
C VAL A 194 -13.28 11.55 3.89
N ASN A 195 -12.81 11.04 5.03
CA ASN A 195 -12.15 9.74 5.11
C ASN A 195 -12.95 8.70 5.92
N THR A 196 -14.08 9.11 6.50
CA THR A 196 -14.89 8.31 7.42
C THR A 196 -16.37 8.54 7.16
N ILE A 197 -17.12 7.50 6.83
CA ILE A 197 -18.59 7.51 6.74
C ILE A 197 -19.14 6.84 7.99
N VAL A 198 -20.06 7.51 8.67
CA VAL A 198 -20.76 7.01 9.85
C VAL A 198 -22.25 7.00 9.56
N VAL A 199 -22.90 5.87 9.83
CA VAL A 199 -24.37 5.77 9.76
C VAL A 199 -24.95 6.26 11.08
N ARG A 200 -25.93 7.14 11.01
CA ARG A 200 -26.76 7.54 12.15
C ARG A 200 -28.19 7.13 11.89
N THR A 201 -28.85 6.65 12.92
CA THR A 201 -30.26 6.27 12.87
C THR A 201 -31.03 7.18 13.83
N ALA A 202 -32.01 7.90 13.31
CA ALA A 202 -32.92 8.72 14.11
C ALA A 202 -33.92 7.84 14.87
N GLU A 203 -34.65 8.43 15.82
CA GLU A 203 -35.63 7.70 16.65
C GLU A 203 -36.77 7.09 15.83
N ASP A 204 -37.10 7.70 14.68
CA ASP A 204 -38.09 7.21 13.71
C ASP A 204 -37.57 6.06 12.82
N GLY A 205 -36.32 5.63 13.01
CA GLY A 205 -35.67 4.60 12.21
C GLY A 205 -35.03 5.11 10.91
N THR A 206 -35.12 6.40 10.60
CA THR A 206 -34.51 6.98 9.41
C THR A 206 -32.99 6.92 9.52
N ARG A 207 -32.34 6.33 8.51
CA ARG A 207 -30.88 6.21 8.42
C ARG A 207 -30.31 7.36 7.59
N THR A 208 -29.27 8.00 8.12
CA THR A 208 -28.54 9.10 7.47
C THR A 208 -27.04 8.83 7.52
N LEU A 209 -26.34 9.21 6.46
CA LEU A 209 -24.92 9.02 6.24
C LEU A 209 -24.18 10.32 6.54
N HIS A 210 -23.27 10.28 7.50
CA HIS A 210 -22.47 11.42 7.90
C HIS A 210 -20.99 11.22 7.62
N GLY A 211 -20.40 12.18 6.92
CA GLY A 211 -18.97 12.23 6.63
C GLY A 211 -18.18 12.93 7.73
N ASP A 212 -17.05 12.35 8.09
CA ASP A 212 -16.04 12.96 8.94
C ASP A 212 -14.62 12.77 8.37
N ASN A 213 -13.68 13.53 8.89
CA ASN A 213 -12.27 13.39 8.60
C ASN A 213 -11.52 13.05 9.90
N THR A 214 -10.94 11.87 10.00
CA THR A 214 -10.14 11.43 11.15
C THR A 214 -8.63 11.56 10.90
N ASP A 215 -8.20 11.94 9.69
CA ASP A 215 -6.78 12.16 9.39
C ASP A 215 -6.21 13.26 10.30
N TRP A 216 -6.94 14.37 10.46
CA TRP A 216 -6.51 15.49 11.31
C TRP A 216 -6.44 15.07 12.80
N MET A 217 -7.31 14.16 13.23
CA MET A 217 -7.28 13.63 14.59
C MET A 217 -6.03 12.78 14.81
N GLY A 218 -5.62 12.00 13.79
CA GLY A 218 -4.38 11.23 13.82
C GLY A 218 -3.15 12.14 13.91
N VAL A 219 -3.08 13.17 13.08
CA VAL A 219 -2.01 14.19 13.14
C VAL A 219 -1.99 14.87 14.51
N ALA A 220 -3.15 15.31 15.01
CA ALA A 220 -3.24 15.99 16.29
C ALA A 220 -2.81 15.10 17.46
N ALA A 221 -3.18 13.81 17.43
CA ALA A 221 -2.78 12.84 18.44
C ALA A 221 -1.25 12.69 18.48
N CYS A 222 -0.62 12.53 17.32
CA CYS A 222 0.84 12.47 17.21
C CYS A 222 1.51 13.71 17.82
N ILE A 223 1.04 14.92 17.49
CA ILE A 223 1.62 16.16 18.01
C ILE A 223 1.49 16.25 19.54
N LYS A 224 0.32 15.86 20.08
CA LYS A 224 0.03 15.88 21.53
C LYS A 224 0.90 14.95 22.36
N GLU A 225 1.55 13.94 21.76
CA GLU A 225 2.49 13.08 22.48
C GLU A 225 3.70 13.85 23.02
N ARG A 226 4.01 15.01 22.43
CA ARG A 226 5.17 15.82 22.82
C ARG A 226 4.81 17.26 23.18
N LEU A 227 3.84 17.86 22.51
CA LEU A 227 3.51 19.26 22.67
C LEU A 227 2.12 19.42 23.28
N SER A 228 2.06 20.04 24.46
CA SER A 228 0.79 20.47 25.08
C SER A 228 0.21 21.71 24.39
N ARG A 229 1.07 22.55 23.81
CA ARG A 229 0.72 23.70 22.98
C ARG A 229 1.66 23.76 21.78
N CYS A 230 1.10 24.04 20.62
CA CYS A 230 1.86 24.34 19.42
C CYS A 230 1.63 25.81 19.10
N THR A 231 2.66 26.65 19.01
CA THR A 231 2.51 28.07 18.64
C THR A 231 2.94 28.30 17.20
N LYS A 232 4.17 27.89 16.86
CA LYS A 232 4.73 27.96 15.50
C LYS A 232 4.87 26.56 14.94
N SER A 233 4.35 26.35 13.75
CA SER A 233 4.33 25.05 13.09
C SER A 233 4.69 25.15 11.63
N LEU A 234 5.02 24.03 11.02
CA LEU A 234 5.36 23.92 9.60
C LEU A 234 4.62 22.74 9.00
N VAL A 235 4.00 22.96 7.85
CA VAL A 235 3.47 21.91 6.96
C VAL A 235 4.30 21.87 5.69
N ILE A 236 4.79 20.67 5.34
CA ILE A 236 5.54 20.41 4.11
C ILE A 236 4.65 19.61 3.16
N GLY A 237 4.31 20.21 2.02
CA GLY A 237 3.44 19.64 0.98
C GLY A 237 2.15 20.43 0.75
N GLY A 238 1.50 20.18 -0.39
CA GLY A 238 0.28 20.88 -0.81
C GLY A 238 -0.91 19.96 -1.14
N GLY A 239 -0.93 18.73 -0.59
CA GLY A 239 -1.94 17.71 -0.89
C GLY A 239 -3.12 17.68 0.09
N GLY A 240 -4.00 16.68 -0.05
CA GLY A 240 -5.16 16.50 0.84
C GLY A 240 -4.78 16.30 2.31
N THR A 241 -3.70 15.56 2.59
CA THR A 241 -3.17 15.38 3.94
C THR A 241 -2.68 16.70 4.55
N SER A 242 -2.18 17.64 3.74
CA SER A 242 -1.74 18.97 4.18
C SER A 242 -2.91 19.78 4.73
N ARG A 243 -4.10 19.66 4.14
CA ARG A 243 -5.34 20.30 4.65
C ARG A 243 -5.70 19.78 6.04
N ALA A 244 -5.64 18.46 6.25
CA ALA A 244 -5.87 17.86 7.56
C ALA A 244 -4.80 18.26 8.59
N ALA A 245 -3.54 18.40 8.18
CA ALA A 245 -2.45 18.87 9.04
C ALA A 245 -2.63 20.33 9.49
N ILE A 246 -2.98 21.23 8.56
CA ILE A 246 -3.29 22.63 8.87
C ILE A 246 -4.45 22.73 9.87
N TYR A 247 -5.54 21.99 9.61
CA TYR A 247 -6.68 21.92 10.53
C TYR A 247 -6.29 21.42 11.93
N ALA A 248 -5.49 20.35 11.99
CA ALA A 248 -5.00 19.80 13.25
C ALA A 248 -4.17 20.82 14.04
N LEU A 249 -3.21 21.50 13.37
CA LEU A 249 -2.33 22.48 13.99
C LEU A 249 -3.09 23.68 14.55
N HIS A 250 -4.02 24.22 13.77
CA HIS A 250 -4.89 25.31 14.23
C HIS A 250 -5.70 24.91 15.47
N ASN A 251 -6.32 23.72 15.46
CA ASN A 251 -7.07 23.21 16.62
C ASN A 251 -6.20 22.91 17.85
N LEU A 252 -4.88 22.78 17.68
CA LEU A 252 -3.91 22.66 18.77
C LEU A 252 -3.40 24.02 19.28
N GLY A 253 -3.93 25.12 18.74
CA GLY A 253 -3.60 26.48 19.15
C GLY A 253 -2.41 27.09 18.43
N ALA A 254 -2.03 26.58 17.25
CA ALA A 254 -0.99 27.19 16.43
C ALA A 254 -1.38 28.62 16.06
N THR A 255 -0.58 29.58 16.51
CA THR A 255 -0.76 31.01 16.18
C THR A 255 -0.05 31.36 14.88
N THR A 256 0.83 30.49 14.36
CA THR A 256 1.52 30.66 13.07
C THR A 256 1.73 29.29 12.44
N ILE A 257 1.26 29.13 11.21
CA ILE A 257 1.42 27.91 10.41
C ILE A 257 2.24 28.25 9.17
N TYR A 258 3.52 27.88 9.17
CA TYR A 258 4.33 27.95 7.95
C TYR A 258 3.88 26.88 6.96
N LEU A 259 3.81 27.23 5.69
CA LEU A 259 3.48 26.32 4.61
C LEU A 259 4.56 26.35 3.55
N TYR A 260 5.17 25.20 3.29
CA TYR A 260 6.14 25.01 2.22
C TYR A 260 5.66 23.97 1.23
N ASN A 261 5.74 24.29 -0.06
CA ASN A 261 5.58 23.34 -1.14
C ASN A 261 6.49 23.73 -2.31
N ARG A 262 7.00 22.73 -3.05
CA ARG A 262 7.90 22.94 -4.19
C ARG A 262 7.29 23.88 -5.23
N THR A 263 6.02 23.67 -5.55
CA THR A 263 5.25 24.55 -6.43
C THR A 263 4.53 25.58 -5.58
N ARG A 264 4.96 26.84 -5.64
CA ARG A 264 4.41 27.95 -4.84
C ARG A 264 2.92 28.14 -5.03
N SER A 265 2.42 28.12 -6.27
CA SER A 265 1.00 28.29 -6.57
C SER A 265 0.10 27.24 -5.90
N THR A 266 0.60 26.01 -5.70
CA THR A 266 -0.11 24.98 -4.93
C THR A 266 -0.24 25.37 -3.46
N ALA A 267 0.81 25.92 -2.84
CA ALA A 267 0.74 26.42 -1.46
C ALA A 267 -0.18 27.63 -1.34
N GLU A 268 -0.18 28.54 -2.32
CA GLU A 268 -1.06 29.70 -2.34
C GLU A 268 -2.53 29.30 -2.41
N ASN A 269 -2.88 28.36 -3.29
CA ASN A 269 -4.23 27.84 -3.39
C ASN A 269 -4.66 27.10 -2.12
N LEU A 270 -3.74 26.35 -1.49
CA LEU A 270 -3.99 25.69 -0.21
C LEU A 270 -4.21 26.70 0.92
N ALA A 271 -3.41 27.77 1.01
CA ALA A 271 -3.57 28.79 2.04
C ALA A 271 -4.90 29.55 1.87
N LYS A 272 -5.28 29.91 0.63
CA LYS A 272 -6.55 30.58 0.31
C LYS A 272 -7.79 29.75 0.65
N HIS A 273 -7.65 28.43 0.74
CA HIS A 273 -8.74 27.54 1.14
C HIS A 273 -9.15 27.71 2.61
N PHE A 274 -8.22 28.17 3.46
CA PHE A 274 -8.48 28.37 4.88
C PHE A 274 -8.83 29.83 5.19
N PRO A 275 -9.66 30.09 6.21
CA PRO A 275 -9.93 31.44 6.68
C PRO A 275 -8.65 32.13 7.21
N SER A 276 -8.67 33.47 7.23
CA SER A 276 -7.47 34.26 7.54
C SER A 276 -6.95 34.11 8.97
N ASP A 277 -7.80 33.71 9.92
CA ASP A 277 -7.43 33.47 11.32
C ASP A 277 -6.53 32.24 11.51
N TYR A 278 -6.41 31.37 10.50
CA TYR A 278 -5.43 30.26 10.50
C TYR A 278 -3.97 30.74 10.41
N ASN A 279 -3.74 32.01 10.07
CA ASN A 279 -2.43 32.64 9.98
C ASN A 279 -1.37 31.78 9.25
N ILE A 280 -1.72 31.36 8.03
CA ILE A 280 -0.86 30.55 7.18
C ILE A 280 0.15 31.47 6.47
N ILE A 281 1.44 31.24 6.71
CA ILE A 281 2.53 32.01 6.12
C ILE A 281 3.30 31.11 5.15
N LEU A 282 3.29 31.47 3.88
CA LEU A 282 4.09 30.77 2.89
C LEU A 282 5.57 31.07 3.12
N VAL A 283 6.39 30.03 3.06
CA VAL A 283 7.85 30.15 3.10
C VAL A 283 8.44 29.64 1.80
N ASP A 284 9.52 30.30 1.35
CA ASP A 284 10.16 30.01 0.06
C ASP A 284 11.28 28.97 0.16
N SER A 285 11.74 28.73 1.38
CA SER A 285 12.73 27.71 1.70
C SER A 285 12.43 27.07 3.06
N LEU A 286 13.06 25.94 3.31
CA LEU A 286 13.04 25.26 4.61
C LEU A 286 14.18 25.71 5.53
N GLU A 287 14.86 26.80 5.18
CA GLU A 287 16.02 27.33 5.91
C GLU A 287 15.72 28.60 6.70
N THR A 288 14.68 29.35 6.34
CA THR A 288 14.37 30.64 6.97
C THR A 288 12.91 30.73 7.37
N PHE A 289 12.66 31.12 8.63
CA PHE A 289 11.32 31.25 9.20
C PHE A 289 11.11 32.68 9.71
N PRO A 290 10.15 33.45 9.12
CA PRO A 290 9.98 34.88 9.41
C PRO A 290 9.84 35.24 10.89
N SER A 291 9.13 34.40 11.64
CA SER A 291 8.84 34.62 13.06
C SER A 291 9.58 33.63 13.96
N GLY A 292 10.67 33.00 13.48
CA GLY A 292 11.44 31.99 14.19
C GLY A 292 10.97 30.55 13.96
N ALA A 293 11.81 29.60 14.36
CA ALA A 293 11.68 28.17 14.02
C ALA A 293 10.38 27.52 14.54
N PRO A 294 9.79 26.58 13.78
CA PRO A 294 8.63 25.81 14.21
C PRO A 294 8.99 24.79 15.31
N SER A 295 8.02 24.47 16.17
CA SER A 295 8.13 23.37 17.14
C SER A 295 7.34 22.12 16.74
N ALA A 296 6.35 22.24 15.84
CA ALA A 296 5.69 21.10 15.21
C ALA A 296 5.89 21.13 13.69
N ILE A 297 6.40 20.03 13.13
CA ILE A 297 6.65 19.89 11.69
C ILE A 297 5.83 18.71 11.19
N VAL A 298 4.94 18.92 10.23
CA VAL A 298 4.15 17.87 9.60
C VAL A 298 4.55 17.74 8.14
N SER A 299 5.23 16.64 7.80
CA SER A 299 5.53 16.29 6.41
C SER A 299 4.41 15.47 5.83
N THR A 300 3.92 15.88 4.67
CA THR A 300 2.80 15.25 3.96
C THR A 300 3.17 14.78 2.55
N VAL A 301 4.45 14.92 2.19
CA VAL A 301 5.00 14.51 0.91
C VAL A 301 5.54 13.08 0.99
N PRO A 302 5.67 12.36 -0.15
CA PRO A 302 6.35 11.08 -0.18
C PRO A 302 7.78 11.19 0.35
N ALA A 303 8.28 10.14 1.03
CA ALA A 303 9.65 10.09 1.54
C ALA A 303 10.71 10.29 0.44
N THR A 304 10.38 9.95 -0.82
CA THR A 304 11.25 10.13 -1.99
C THR A 304 11.36 11.58 -2.47
N ALA A 305 10.47 12.47 -2.03
CA ALA A 305 10.42 13.87 -2.43
C ALA A 305 11.31 14.80 -1.58
N ILE A 306 11.95 14.26 -0.54
CA ILE A 306 12.77 15.02 0.42
C ILE A 306 14.21 14.44 0.45
N SER A 307 15.21 15.30 0.61
CA SER A 307 16.62 14.89 0.75
C SER A 307 17.41 15.81 1.69
N PRO A 308 18.31 15.28 2.54
CA PRO A 308 19.22 16.09 3.34
C PRO A 308 20.37 16.68 2.52
N GLU A 309 20.64 16.18 1.33
CA GLU A 309 21.54 16.77 0.32
C GLU A 309 20.74 17.63 -0.67
N PRO A 310 21.37 18.66 -1.28
CA PRO A 310 20.72 19.46 -2.31
C PRO A 310 20.65 18.67 -3.62
N VAL A 311 19.50 18.03 -3.87
CA VAL A 311 19.26 17.21 -5.06
C VAL A 311 18.15 17.84 -5.90
N THR A 312 18.36 17.90 -7.22
CA THR A 312 17.34 18.38 -8.17
C THR A 312 16.02 17.64 -7.98
N ASP A 313 14.91 18.37 -8.13
CA ASP A 313 13.54 17.87 -7.98
C ASP A 313 13.13 17.36 -6.59
N LYS A 314 13.99 17.48 -5.57
CA LYS A 314 13.68 17.15 -4.18
C LYS A 314 13.68 18.40 -3.30
N MET A 315 12.88 18.36 -2.24
CA MET A 315 12.89 19.37 -1.19
C MET A 315 14.10 19.15 -0.29
N HIS A 316 14.98 20.15 -0.23
CA HIS A 316 16.17 20.12 0.61
C HIS A 316 15.78 20.36 2.07
N ILE A 317 16.14 19.44 2.96
CA ILE A 317 15.92 19.54 4.41
C ILE A 317 17.25 19.66 5.15
N THR A 318 17.33 20.57 6.11
CA THR A 318 18.55 20.79 6.88
C THR A 318 18.23 20.80 8.38
N PRO A 319 19.24 20.63 9.26
CA PRO A 319 19.04 20.70 10.71
C PRO A 319 18.43 22.03 11.20
N VAL A 320 18.41 23.07 10.38
CA VAL A 320 17.76 24.37 10.67
C VAL A 320 16.27 24.20 10.97
N LEU A 321 15.62 23.19 10.37
CA LEU A 321 14.25 22.80 10.70
C LEU A 321 14.05 22.56 12.21
N LEU A 322 15.11 22.07 12.88
CA LEU A 322 15.06 21.70 14.29
C LEU A 322 15.54 22.81 15.23
N GLY A 323 15.49 24.07 14.76
CA GLY A 323 16.01 25.24 15.48
C GLY A 323 15.20 25.70 16.70
N SER A 324 14.07 25.07 17.02
CA SER A 324 13.31 25.37 18.24
C SER A 324 14.08 24.95 19.49
N LYS A 325 14.49 25.91 20.32
CA LYS A 325 15.29 25.68 21.54
C LYS A 325 14.56 24.85 22.60
N SER A 326 13.22 24.92 22.65
CA SER A 326 12.40 24.11 23.55
C SER A 326 12.15 22.69 23.03
N GLY A 327 12.81 22.30 21.92
CA GLY A 327 12.52 21.08 21.20
C GLY A 327 11.25 21.16 20.37
N GLY A 328 10.80 20.00 19.91
CA GLY A 328 9.68 19.90 19.00
C GLY A 328 9.32 18.47 18.63
N ILE A 329 8.38 18.35 17.69
CA ILE A 329 7.97 17.08 17.11
C ILE A 329 7.88 17.16 15.60
N ILE A 330 8.37 16.12 14.95
CA ILE A 330 8.17 15.84 13.53
C ILE A 330 7.14 14.73 13.40
N VAL A 331 6.12 14.97 12.60
CA VAL A 331 5.15 13.96 12.16
C VAL A 331 5.34 13.78 10.66
N ASP A 332 5.99 12.69 10.25
CA ASP A 332 6.12 12.36 8.84
C ASP A 332 5.01 11.41 8.44
N MET A 333 4.06 11.87 7.62
CA MET A 333 2.91 11.06 7.21
C MET A 333 3.30 9.95 6.23
N ALA A 334 4.53 9.96 5.69
CA ALA A 334 5.07 8.83 4.95
C ALA A 334 5.44 7.68 5.89
N TYR A 335 4.98 6.48 5.57
CA TYR A 335 5.25 5.26 6.34
C TYR A 335 5.85 4.11 5.52
N ARG A 336 6.01 4.28 4.20
CA ARG A 336 6.76 3.36 3.35
C ARG A 336 8.19 3.88 3.22
N LEU A 337 9.18 2.98 3.21
CA LEU A 337 10.62 3.30 3.23
C LEU A 337 11.09 3.95 4.56
N ALA A 338 10.64 3.39 5.68
CA ALA A 338 11.09 3.80 7.02
C ALA A 338 12.53 3.30 7.30
N PRO A 339 13.37 4.07 8.03
CA PRO A 339 13.14 5.46 8.42
C PRO A 339 13.28 6.42 7.24
N THR A 340 12.35 7.37 7.10
CA THR A 340 12.37 8.36 6.01
C THR A 340 13.57 9.32 6.15
N PRO A 341 13.97 10.05 5.08
CA PRO A 341 15.04 11.04 5.18
C PRO A 341 14.84 12.08 6.29
N LEU A 342 13.59 12.53 6.50
CA LEU A 342 13.26 13.50 7.54
C LEU A 342 13.41 12.91 8.95
N ILE A 343 12.98 11.65 9.15
CA ILE A 343 13.19 10.95 10.43
C ILE A 343 14.68 10.70 10.68
N ARG A 344 15.47 10.39 9.66
CA ARG A 344 16.93 10.23 9.78
C ARG A 344 17.60 11.55 10.16
N LEU A 345 17.22 12.66 9.53
CA LEU A 345 17.69 14.00 9.88
C LEU A 345 17.37 14.31 11.36
N ALA A 346 16.16 14.01 11.82
CA ALA A 346 15.76 14.21 13.20
C ALA A 346 16.65 13.45 14.20
N ARG A 347 17.04 12.22 13.85
CA ARG A 347 17.90 11.37 14.67
C ARG A 347 19.37 11.77 14.63
N SER A 348 19.84 12.42 13.56
CA SER A 348 21.24 12.82 13.42
C SER A 348 21.61 14.05 14.26
N VAL A 349 20.63 14.86 14.64
CA VAL A 349 20.84 16.02 15.52
C VAL A 349 20.66 15.54 16.96
N SER A 350 21.72 15.55 17.75
CA SER A 350 21.73 15.12 19.17
C SER A 350 20.92 16.07 20.08
N HIS A 351 19.62 16.21 19.80
CA HIS A 351 18.72 17.11 20.50
C HIS A 351 17.62 16.29 21.18
N PRO A 352 17.79 15.87 22.45
CA PRO A 352 16.85 14.98 23.14
C PRO A 352 15.44 15.54 23.24
N GLU A 353 15.32 16.88 23.16
CA GLU A 353 14.03 17.56 23.19
C GLU A 353 13.19 17.40 21.90
N TRP A 354 13.79 16.93 20.80
CA TRP A 354 13.10 16.65 19.55
C TRP A 354 12.66 15.19 19.47
N ARG A 355 11.43 14.96 19.02
CA ARG A 355 10.91 13.64 18.69
C ARG A 355 10.48 13.58 17.23
N ALA A 356 10.55 12.39 16.67
CA ALA A 356 10.09 12.14 15.32
C ALA A 356 9.20 10.90 15.32
N THR A 357 8.02 11.03 14.74
CA THR A 357 7.04 9.94 14.62
C THR A 357 6.71 9.68 13.16
N GLU A 358 6.69 8.40 12.82
CA GLU A 358 6.38 7.92 11.48
C GLU A 358 4.86 7.85 11.27
N GLY A 359 4.45 7.85 10.00
CA GLY A 359 3.03 7.94 9.62
C GLY A 359 2.16 6.79 10.12
N ILE A 360 2.77 5.69 10.56
CA ILE A 360 2.07 4.57 11.21
C ILE A 360 1.33 5.04 12.47
N GLY A 361 1.91 5.97 13.25
CA GLY A 361 1.23 6.52 14.43
C GLY A 361 -0.07 7.21 14.03
N GLY A 362 -0.02 8.10 13.04
CA GLY A 362 -1.19 8.79 12.50
C GLY A 362 -2.21 7.83 11.88
N LEU A 363 -1.75 6.79 11.17
CA LEU A 363 -2.59 5.74 10.58
C LEU A 363 -3.37 4.96 11.66
N LEU A 364 -2.71 4.59 12.75
CA LEU A 364 -3.34 3.89 13.86
C LEU A 364 -4.37 4.77 14.56
N GLU A 365 -3.99 6.00 14.88
CA GLU A 365 -4.87 6.94 15.58
C GLU A 365 -6.12 7.26 14.76
N GLN A 366 -6.01 7.50 13.45
CA GLN A 366 -7.20 7.70 12.61
C GLN A 366 -8.12 6.46 12.60
N GLY A 367 -7.54 5.26 12.58
CA GLY A 367 -8.29 4.00 12.55
C GLY A 367 -9.00 3.72 13.86
N TYR A 368 -8.39 4.07 15.00
CA TYR A 368 -9.03 3.97 16.31
C TYR A 368 -10.24 4.90 16.43
N ARG A 369 -10.15 6.10 15.85
CA ARG A 369 -11.28 7.06 15.82
C ARG A 369 -12.42 6.55 14.94
N GLN A 370 -12.09 6.00 13.78
CA GLN A 370 -13.06 5.35 12.88
C GLN A 370 -13.78 4.18 13.58
N PHE A 371 -13.02 3.25 14.16
CA PHE A 371 -13.57 2.12 14.89
C PHE A 371 -14.54 2.56 15.99
N ARG A 372 -14.15 3.56 16.78
CA ARG A 372 -15.01 4.09 17.84
C ARG A 372 -16.26 4.78 17.27
N ALA A 373 -16.14 5.47 16.14
CA ALA A 373 -17.28 6.13 15.51
C ALA A 373 -18.33 5.12 15.03
N TRP A 374 -17.91 3.95 14.54
CA TRP A 374 -18.83 2.91 14.05
C TRP A 374 -19.39 2.01 15.14
N THR A 375 -18.55 1.67 16.13
CA THR A 375 -18.90 0.65 17.13
C THR A 375 -19.29 1.23 18.48
N THR A 376 -19.05 2.52 18.71
CA THR A 376 -19.07 3.19 20.03
C THR A 376 -18.06 2.66 21.06
N MET A 377 -17.38 1.56 20.75
CA MET A 377 -16.42 0.88 21.61
C MET A 377 -15.00 1.42 21.43
N LYS A 378 -14.14 1.18 22.43
CA LYS A 378 -12.70 1.42 22.29
C LYS A 378 -12.07 0.28 21.52
N ALA A 379 -11.25 0.61 20.51
CA ALA A 379 -10.49 -0.38 19.77
C ALA A 379 -9.45 -1.07 20.68
N PRO A 380 -9.16 -2.37 20.49
CA PRO A 380 -8.08 -3.07 21.18
C PRO A 380 -6.71 -2.62 20.65
N GLN A 381 -6.30 -1.39 21.03
CA GLN A 381 -5.17 -0.68 20.43
C GLN A 381 -3.85 -1.46 20.50
N GLY A 382 -3.59 -2.19 21.60
CA GLY A 382 -2.35 -2.95 21.79
C GLY A 382 -2.15 -4.03 20.71
N ILE A 383 -3.17 -4.84 20.46
CA ILE A 383 -3.13 -5.90 19.45
C ILE A 383 -3.03 -5.27 18.06
N ILE A 384 -3.87 -4.28 17.75
CA ILE A 384 -3.87 -3.61 16.44
C ILE A 384 -2.50 -2.98 16.15
N ARG A 385 -1.93 -2.25 17.12
CA ARG A 385 -0.62 -1.60 16.98
C ARG A 385 0.48 -2.62 16.69
N ARG A 386 0.50 -3.75 17.41
CA ARG A 386 1.47 -4.82 17.18
C ARG A 386 1.35 -5.38 15.76
N MET A 387 0.15 -5.78 15.35
CA MET A 387 -0.10 -6.37 14.02
C MET A 387 0.24 -5.42 12.87
N VAL A 388 -0.07 -4.12 13.02
CA VAL A 388 0.28 -3.12 12.01
C VAL A 388 1.79 -2.94 11.94
N ARG A 389 2.48 -2.88 13.08
CA ARG A 389 3.95 -2.76 13.11
C ARG A 389 4.63 -3.96 12.44
N GLU A 390 4.22 -5.19 12.75
CA GLU A 390 4.76 -6.42 12.13
C GLU A 390 4.57 -6.48 10.60
N LYS A 391 3.60 -5.73 10.07
CA LYS A 391 3.35 -5.69 8.62
C LYS A 391 4.23 -4.66 7.90
N TYR A 392 4.62 -3.59 8.57
CA TYR A 392 5.28 -2.43 7.96
C TYR A 392 6.73 -2.22 8.45
N HIS A 393 7.17 -2.99 9.46
CA HIS A 393 8.53 -3.15 9.95
C HIS A 393 8.86 -4.63 9.96
#